data_AF-A0A9W7ZSH3-F1
#
_entry.id   AF-A0A9W7ZSH3-F1
#
_cell.length_a   1.000
_cell.length_b   1.000
_cell.length_c   1.000
_cell.angle_alpha   90.00
_cell.angle_beta   90.00
_cell.angle_gamma   90.00
#
_symmetry.space_group_name_H-M   'P 1'
#
loop_
_entity.id
_entity.type
_entity.pdbx_description
1 polymer ?
#
loop_
_entity_poly.entity_id
_entity_poly.type
_entity_poly.pdbx_seq_one_letter_code
_entity_poly.pdbx_strand_id
1 'polypeptide(L)'
;MKFTATALALVAGFLATTAVALPQEEAAAAAAPAALWKPKPKPCTQGYMACGGTYAQGFTVCDWGNLVSFACAPGTKCYPNGNYIICNY
;
A
#
# COMPACT_ATOMS: atom_id res chain seq x y z
N MET A 1 34.16 40.28 -40.74
CA MET A 1 34.21 41.74 -40.95
C MET A 1 33.10 42.37 -40.13
N LYS A 2 33.43 43.35 -39.28
CA LYS A 2 32.62 44.50 -38.76
C LYS A 2 31.15 44.17 -38.38
N PHE A 3 30.69 44.45 -37.15
CA PHE A 3 30.35 45.80 -36.72
C PHE A 3 30.51 45.98 -35.20
N THR A 4 31.36 46.93 -34.84
CA THR A 4 31.25 47.79 -33.65
C THR A 4 30.11 48.79 -33.83
N ALA A 5 29.29 49.01 -32.80
CA ALA A 5 28.79 50.32 -32.35
C ALA A 5 27.79 50.12 -31.18
N THR A 6 28.05 50.60 -29.96
CA THR A 6 27.89 52.00 -29.46
C THR A 6 26.51 52.21 -28.81
N ALA A 7 26.54 52.88 -27.64
CA ALA A 7 25.46 53.68 -27.06
C ALA A 7 24.27 52.91 -26.47
N LEU A 8 23.59 53.39 -25.43
CA LEU A 8 23.84 54.37 -24.38
C LEU A 8 22.70 54.10 -23.38
N ALA A 9 23.00 54.32 -22.10
CA ALA A 9 22.08 54.54 -20.99
C ALA A 9 20.57 54.64 -21.28
N LEU A 10 19.74 53.90 -20.53
CA LEU A 10 18.36 54.30 -20.25
C LEU A 10 17.90 53.70 -18.90
N VAL A 11 17.57 54.62 -17.99
CA VAL A 11 16.56 54.54 -16.90
C VAL A 11 16.76 53.43 -15.85
N ALA A 12 17.30 53.74 -14.66
CA ALA A 12 16.64 54.45 -13.57
C ALA A 12 15.24 53.90 -13.24
N GLY A 13 15.13 53.37 -12.01
CA GLY A 13 13.87 53.28 -11.30
C GLY A 13 13.15 51.95 -11.45
N PHE A 14 13.45 51.00 -10.56
CA PHE A 14 12.37 50.22 -9.99
C PHE A 14 12.68 49.99 -8.51
N LEU A 15 11.94 50.73 -7.68
CA LEU A 15 11.78 50.50 -6.26
C LEU A 15 11.28 49.07 -6.06
N ALA A 16 12.18 48.15 -5.70
CA ALA A 16 11.82 46.83 -5.23
C ALA A 16 11.39 46.94 -3.76
N THR A 17 10.09 47.16 -3.60
CA THR A 17 9.21 46.52 -2.60
C THR A 17 9.92 45.84 -1.44
N THR A 18 9.77 46.44 -0.25
CA THR A 18 10.00 45.82 1.05
C THR A 18 9.12 44.57 1.19
N ALA A 19 9.72 43.39 1.02
CA ALA A 19 9.13 42.13 1.43
C ALA A 19 9.18 42.06 2.96
N VAL A 20 8.04 42.34 3.60
CA VAL A 20 7.86 42.09 5.03
C VAL A 20 7.77 40.58 5.22
N ALA A 21 8.83 40.00 5.80
CA ALA A 21 8.86 38.61 6.24
C ALA A 21 7.82 38.42 7.35
N LEU A 22 6.85 37.53 7.12
CA LEU A 22 5.95 37.06 8.16
C LEU A 22 6.67 36.02 9.03
N PRO A 23 6.56 36.08 10.36
CA PRO A 23 7.14 35.09 11.26
C PRO A 23 6.45 33.73 11.06
N GLN A 24 7.26 32.73 10.72
CA GLN A 24 6.88 31.31 10.67
C GLN A 24 6.90 30.75 12.09
N GLU A 25 5.84 31.02 12.85
CA GLU A 25 5.57 30.32 14.11
C GLU A 25 4.67 29.11 13.83
N GLU A 26 5.18 28.20 13.01
CA GLU A 26 4.62 26.85 12.89
C GLU A 26 5.15 26.03 14.08
N ALA A 27 4.58 26.31 15.25
CA ALA A 27 4.84 25.59 16.48
C ALA A 27 4.24 24.17 16.38
N ALA A 28 5.08 23.25 15.92
CA ALA A 28 5.17 21.85 16.34
C ALA A 28 3.98 21.31 17.16
N ALA A 29 2.86 21.03 16.49
CA ALA A 29 1.94 20.01 16.97
C ALA A 29 2.57 18.65 16.63
N ALA A 30 3.13 18.02 17.65
CA ALA A 30 3.73 16.70 17.60
C ALA A 30 2.86 15.73 16.78
N ALA A 31 3.37 15.30 15.63
CA ALA A 31 2.82 14.18 14.88
C ALA A 31 2.98 12.93 15.76
N ALA A 32 1.92 12.55 16.46
CA ALA A 32 1.80 11.21 16.99
C ALA A 32 2.03 10.22 15.83
N PRO A 33 2.85 9.16 15.98
CA PRO A 33 3.04 8.19 14.92
C PRO A 33 1.66 7.66 14.57
N ALA A 34 1.26 7.82 13.30
CA ALA A 34 0.05 7.21 12.78
C ALA A 34 0.11 5.73 13.15
N ALA A 35 -0.71 5.35 14.14
CA ALA A 35 -0.80 3.97 14.55
C ALA A 35 -1.20 3.21 13.28
N LEU A 36 -0.29 2.37 12.78
CA LEU A 36 -0.56 1.38 11.75
C LEU A 36 -1.59 0.41 12.34
N TRP A 37 -2.85 0.85 12.41
CA TRP A 37 -4.00 0.01 12.66
C TRP A 37 -4.16 -0.88 11.45
N LYS A 38 -3.38 -1.96 11.46
CA LYS A 38 -3.69 -3.13 10.64
C LYS A 38 -4.94 -3.72 11.25
N PRO A 39 -6.10 -3.69 10.57
CA PRO A 39 -7.26 -4.42 11.05
C PRO A 39 -6.80 -5.85 11.31
N LYS A 40 -7.05 -6.37 12.51
CA LYS A 40 -6.79 -7.78 12.78
C LYS A 40 -7.50 -8.58 11.68
N PRO A 41 -6.82 -9.55 11.03
CA PRO A 41 -7.47 -10.37 10.02
C PRO A 41 -8.76 -10.89 10.61
N LYS A 42 -9.89 -10.66 9.91
CA LYS A 42 -11.18 -11.17 10.37
C LYS A 42 -11.03 -12.67 10.57
N PRO A 43 -11.44 -13.23 11.72
CA PRO A 43 -11.43 -14.66 11.90
C PRO A 43 -12.24 -15.30 10.77
N CYS A 44 -11.70 -16.35 10.16
CA CYS A 44 -12.45 -17.09 9.16
C CYS A 44 -13.68 -17.76 9.81
N THR A 45 -14.69 -18.09 9.01
CA THR A 45 -15.89 -18.78 9.50
C THR A 45 -15.56 -20.23 9.81
N GLN A 46 -15.83 -20.71 11.03
CA GLN A 46 -15.58 -22.09 11.44
C GLN A 46 -16.12 -23.09 10.40
N GLY A 47 -15.27 -24.04 9.98
CA GLY A 47 -15.65 -25.05 9.01
C GLY A 47 -15.69 -24.59 7.55
N TYR A 48 -15.39 -23.31 7.27
CA TYR A 48 -15.16 -22.87 5.89
C TYR A 48 -13.98 -23.63 5.28
N MET A 49 -14.18 -24.15 4.07
CA MET A 49 -13.14 -24.85 3.33
C MET A 49 -12.97 -24.26 1.93
N ALA A 50 -11.72 -24.18 1.47
CA ALA A 50 -11.42 -23.72 0.12
C ALA A 50 -10.18 -24.41 -0.44
N CYS A 51 -10.20 -24.71 -1.75
CA CYS A 51 -9.02 -25.20 -2.45
C CYS A 51 -7.92 -24.14 -2.52
N GLY A 52 -6.67 -24.59 -2.37
CA GLY A 52 -5.48 -23.75 -2.32
C GLY A 52 -4.84 -23.72 -0.95
N GLY A 53 -4.17 -22.60 -0.64
CA GLY A 53 -3.36 -22.44 0.57
C GLY A 53 -1.87 -22.64 0.28
N THR A 54 -1.15 -23.22 1.24
CA THR A 54 0.31 -23.43 1.13
C THR A 54 0.69 -24.47 0.07
N TYR A 55 -0.20 -25.41 -0.25
CA TYR A 55 0.08 -26.51 -1.18
C TYR A 55 -0.65 -26.29 -2.51
N ALA A 56 0.04 -26.55 -3.63
CA ALA A 56 -0.52 -26.36 -4.97
C ALA A 56 -1.79 -27.18 -5.25
N GLN A 57 -1.87 -28.38 -4.66
CA GLN A 57 -3.04 -29.27 -4.73
C GLN A 57 -3.75 -29.39 -3.38
N GLY A 58 -3.52 -28.45 -2.45
CA GLY A 58 -4.07 -28.51 -1.11
C GLY A 58 -5.43 -27.84 -0.96
N PHE A 59 -5.88 -27.82 0.29
CA PHE A 59 -7.04 -27.04 0.71
C PHE A 59 -6.78 -26.42 2.08
N THR A 60 -7.57 -25.42 2.40
CA THR A 60 -7.57 -24.77 3.72
C THR A 60 -8.88 -25.04 4.43
N VAL A 61 -8.83 -25.22 5.74
CA VAL A 61 -9.99 -25.32 6.62
C VAL A 61 -9.87 -24.26 7.70
N CYS A 62 -10.95 -23.55 7.95
CA CYS A 62 -11.00 -22.65 9.08
C CYS A 62 -11.27 -23.41 10.39
N ASP A 63 -10.32 -23.32 11.31
CA ASP A 63 -10.40 -23.88 12.65
C ASP A 63 -10.12 -22.80 13.70
N TRP A 64 -11.11 -22.51 14.53
CA TRP A 64 -11.11 -21.51 15.59
C TRP A 64 -10.65 -20.12 15.12
N GLY A 65 -11.07 -19.74 13.91
CA GLY A 65 -10.70 -18.47 13.28
C GLY A 65 -9.34 -18.47 12.56
N ASN A 66 -8.63 -19.61 12.54
CA ASN A 66 -7.36 -19.77 11.84
C ASN A 66 -7.54 -20.61 10.58
N LEU A 67 -6.92 -20.21 9.47
CA LEU A 67 -6.86 -21.04 8.27
C LEU A 67 -5.72 -22.06 8.40
N VAL A 68 -6.10 -23.33 8.53
CA VAL A 68 -5.18 -24.48 8.56
C VAL A 68 -5.09 -25.06 7.16
N SER A 69 -3.87 -25.21 6.63
CA SER A 69 -3.65 -25.80 5.31
C SER A 69 -3.41 -27.30 5.39
N PHE A 70 -4.03 -28.04 4.49
CA PHE A 70 -3.90 -29.49 4.32
C PHE A 70 -3.49 -29.80 2.88
N ALA A 71 -2.67 -30.84 2.71
CA ALA A 71 -2.30 -31.33 1.39
C ALA A 71 -3.22 -32.48 0.97
N CYS A 72 -3.68 -32.47 -0.27
CA CYS A 72 -4.24 -33.68 -0.88
C CYS A 72 -3.12 -34.70 -1.18
N ALA A 73 -3.49 -35.97 -1.36
CA ALA A 73 -2.55 -37.03 -1.70
C ALA A 73 -1.78 -36.71 -3.01
N PRO A 74 -0.53 -37.19 -3.16
CA PRO A 74 0.25 -36.95 -4.38
C PRO A 74 -0.50 -37.39 -5.64
N GLY A 75 -0.53 -36.51 -6.64
CA GLY A 75 -1.22 -36.76 -7.92
C GLY A 75 -2.72 -36.51 -7.92
N THR A 76 -3.32 -36.18 -6.76
CA THR A 76 -4.72 -35.76 -6.68
C THR A 76 -4.84 -34.24 -6.73
N LYS A 77 -6.03 -33.77 -7.12
CA LYS A 77 -6.43 -32.37 -7.24
C LYS A 77 -7.54 -32.04 -6.25
N CYS A 78 -7.55 -30.79 -5.83
CA CYS A 78 -8.58 -30.27 -4.96
C CYS A 78 -9.82 -29.84 -5.77
N TYR A 79 -10.99 -30.35 -5.38
CA TYR A 79 -12.28 -29.99 -5.95
C TYR A 79 -13.22 -29.50 -4.84
N PRO A 80 -13.78 -28.27 -4.95
CA PRO A 80 -14.84 -27.83 -4.04
C PRO A 80 -16.15 -28.52 -4.39
N ASN A 81 -16.83 -29.09 -3.39
CA ASN A 81 -18.16 -29.71 -3.54
C ASN A 81 -19.11 -29.18 -2.46
N GLY A 82 -19.75 -28.05 -2.74
CA GLY A 82 -20.63 -27.38 -1.79
C GLY A 82 -19.85 -26.93 -0.54
N ASN A 83 -20.15 -27.55 0.60
CA ASN A 83 -19.56 -27.21 1.91
C ASN A 83 -18.32 -28.04 2.27
N TYR A 84 -17.84 -28.92 1.39
CA TYR A 84 -16.68 -29.76 1.64
C TYR A 84 -15.73 -29.81 0.44
N ILE A 85 -14.53 -30.34 0.69
CA ILE A 85 -13.48 -30.51 -0.31
C ILE A 85 -13.33 -31.99 -0.65
N ILE A 86 -13.11 -32.27 -1.92
CA ILE A 86 -12.76 -33.61 -2.42
C ILE A 86 -11.35 -33.55 -3.01
N CYS A 87 -10.50 -34.49 -2.60
CA CYS A 87 -9.22 -34.76 -3.27
C CYS A 87 -9.42 -35.93 -4.25
N ASN A 88 -9.29 -35.70 -5.56
CA ASN A 88 -9.48 -36.74 -6.58
C ASN A 88 -8.50 -36.59 -7.76
N TYR A 89 -8.29 -37.63 -8.56
CA TYR A 89 -7.35 -37.63 -9.70
C TYR A 89 -7.85 -36.84 -10.92
#